data_AF-A0A9W8MQK6-F1
#
_entry.id   AF-A0A9W8MQK6-F1
#
_cell.length_a   1.000
_cell.length_b   1.000
_cell.length_c   1.000
_cell.angle_alpha   90.00
_cell.angle_beta   90.00
_cell.angle_gamma   90.00
#
_symmetry.space_group_name_H-M   'P 1'
#
loop_
_entity.id
_entity.type
_entity.pdbx_description
1 polymer ?
#
loop_
_entity_poly.entity_id
_entity_poly.type
_entity_poly.pdbx_seq_one_letter_code
_entity_poly.pdbx_strand_id
1 'polypeptide(L)'
;MHDTTPFAFELIPGDKVTNAQFEKCATLFSESYGVWSSKVSAPLKPGARVKMNSNRLKKEVLGDPASSMLALCTLDGVHIGHAFATVWPYEGSYVCWVTQLVVASDYRELGIATTLLQLFPGPNFTCDALGIASTHTASCWALAKRAHKLDLKFIEARAKNILDASPVPYLKSGLLRGSLFQDNKDSDGDISSIYTGFYVDPDEPLRALRRWQEEKGMKWPLGDLAEGNEFLCIISNRQ
;
A
#
# COMPACT_ATOMS: atom_id res chain seq x y z
N MET A 1 -28.70 -11.85 18.28
CA MET A 1 -27.43 -11.83 19.04
C MET A 1 -26.42 -12.62 18.22
N HIS A 2 -25.68 -11.94 17.33
CA HIS A 2 -24.48 -12.52 16.74
C HIS A 2 -23.34 -12.16 17.68
N ASP A 3 -22.71 -13.19 18.22
CA ASP A 3 -21.50 -13.07 19.02
C ASP A 3 -20.39 -12.56 18.09
N THR A 4 -20.20 -11.25 18.03
CA THR A 4 -19.13 -10.65 17.23
C THR A 4 -17.86 -10.70 18.05
N THR A 5 -17.07 -11.77 17.91
CA THR A 5 -15.69 -11.70 18.36
C THR A 5 -15.02 -10.53 17.61
N PRO A 6 -14.52 -9.50 18.32
CA PRO A 6 -13.96 -8.34 17.66
C PRO A 6 -12.64 -8.70 16.97
N PHE A 7 -12.40 -8.11 15.79
CA PHE A 7 -11.08 -8.17 15.14
C PHE A 7 -9.98 -7.75 16.13
N ALA A 8 -8.94 -8.56 16.26
CA ALA A 8 -7.79 -8.26 17.09
C ALA A 8 -6.67 -7.67 16.23
N PHE A 9 -6.10 -6.55 16.66
CA PHE A 9 -5.05 -5.82 15.97
C PHE A 9 -3.78 -5.75 16.81
N GLU A 10 -2.64 -5.96 16.18
CA GLU A 10 -1.33 -5.94 16.82
C GLU A 10 -0.32 -5.16 15.98
N LEU A 11 0.60 -4.46 16.63
CA LEU A 11 1.75 -3.83 15.98
C LEU A 11 3.04 -4.47 16.49
N ILE A 12 3.83 -4.99 15.55
CA ILE A 12 5.03 -5.78 15.84
C ILE A 12 6.24 -5.07 15.23
N PRO A 13 7.30 -4.77 16.01
CA PRO A 13 8.55 -4.28 15.46
C PRO A 13 9.16 -5.25 14.45
N GLY A 14 9.77 -4.74 13.38
CA GLY A 14 10.27 -5.52 12.25
C GLY A 14 11.33 -6.55 12.65
N ASP A 15 12.16 -6.25 13.65
CA ASP A 15 13.16 -7.16 14.22
C ASP A 15 12.57 -8.27 15.10
N LYS A 16 11.29 -8.15 15.48
CA LYS A 16 10.53 -9.16 16.25
C LYS A 16 9.59 -10.01 15.39
N VAL A 17 9.47 -9.72 14.10
CA VAL A 17 8.62 -10.52 13.21
C VAL A 17 9.25 -11.91 13.04
N THR A 18 8.49 -12.92 13.42
CA THR A 18 8.90 -14.33 13.37
C THR A 18 8.78 -14.91 11.96
N ASN A 19 9.53 -15.98 11.67
CA ASN A 19 9.41 -16.71 10.40
C ASN A 19 7.99 -17.22 10.16
N ALA A 20 7.31 -17.70 11.22
CA ALA A 20 5.92 -18.15 11.13
C ALA A 20 4.96 -17.01 10.72
N GLN A 21 5.19 -15.78 11.18
CA GLN A 21 4.42 -14.61 10.73
C GLN A 21 4.70 -14.27 9.27
N PHE A 22 5.97 -14.31 8.82
CA PHE A 22 6.28 -14.12 7.40
C PHE A 22 5.62 -15.18 6.51
N GLU A 23 5.60 -16.44 6.93
CA GLU A 23 4.92 -17.52 6.20
C GLU A 23 3.42 -17.24 6.09
N LYS A 24 2.76 -16.89 7.20
CA LYS A 24 1.33 -16.51 7.18
C LYS A 24 1.06 -15.31 6.28
N CYS A 25 1.93 -14.29 6.28
CA CYS A 25 1.78 -13.12 5.41
C CYS A 25 1.97 -13.48 3.94
N ALA A 26 2.99 -14.29 3.62
CA ALA A 26 3.28 -14.72 2.26
C ALA A 26 2.15 -15.61 1.68
N THR A 27 1.56 -16.47 2.51
CA THR A 27 0.38 -17.27 2.14
C THR A 27 -0.81 -16.37 1.84
N LEU A 28 -1.18 -15.47 2.76
CA LEU A 28 -2.32 -14.57 2.56
C LEU A 28 -2.13 -13.66 1.34
N PHE A 29 -0.93 -13.12 1.14
CA PHE A 29 -0.57 -12.36 -0.07
C PHE A 29 -0.82 -13.19 -1.33
N SER A 30 -0.31 -14.42 -1.36
CA SER A 30 -0.40 -15.33 -2.51
C SER A 30 -1.83 -15.77 -2.84
N GLU A 31 -2.76 -15.64 -1.89
CA GLU A 31 -4.17 -15.99 -2.03
C GLU A 31 -5.03 -14.77 -2.39
N SER A 32 -4.71 -13.61 -1.82
CA SER A 32 -5.60 -12.44 -1.83
C SER A 32 -5.09 -11.25 -2.63
N TYR A 33 -3.78 -11.10 -2.87
CA TYR A 33 -3.25 -9.83 -3.38
C TYR A 33 -3.74 -9.45 -4.78
N GLY A 34 -3.52 -10.31 -5.78
CA GLY A 34 -3.89 -10.01 -7.16
C GLY A 34 -3.49 -11.10 -8.14
N VAL A 35 -3.75 -10.85 -9.42
CA VAL A 35 -3.32 -11.70 -10.54
C VAL A 35 -2.44 -10.92 -11.50
N TRP A 36 -1.58 -11.61 -12.24
CA TRP A 36 -0.77 -10.97 -13.26
C TRP A 36 -1.61 -10.51 -14.45
N SER A 37 -1.32 -9.32 -14.98
CA SER A 37 -1.94 -8.78 -16.19
C SER A 37 -1.52 -9.55 -17.45
N SER A 38 -2.12 -9.21 -18.59
CA SER A 38 -1.76 -9.77 -19.90
C SER A 38 -0.36 -9.39 -20.40
N LYS A 39 0.32 -8.42 -19.79
CA LYS A 39 1.65 -7.96 -20.24
C LYS A 39 2.81 -8.74 -19.66
N VAL A 40 2.57 -9.60 -18.68
CA VAL A 40 3.66 -10.42 -18.12
C VAL A 40 4.13 -11.44 -19.15
N SER A 41 5.44 -11.68 -19.19
CA SER A 41 6.07 -12.71 -20.01
C SER A 41 6.52 -13.90 -19.16
N ALA A 42 6.82 -15.02 -19.82
CA ALA A 42 7.34 -16.20 -19.14
C ALA A 42 8.58 -15.85 -18.27
N PRO A 43 8.69 -16.40 -17.05
CA PRO A 43 7.91 -17.52 -16.50
C PRO A 43 6.58 -17.12 -15.83
N LEU A 44 6.23 -15.83 -15.79
CA LEU A 44 4.94 -15.38 -15.26
C LEU A 44 3.81 -15.75 -16.22
N LYS A 45 2.63 -16.06 -15.68
CA LYS A 45 1.46 -16.45 -16.45
C LYS A 45 0.34 -15.42 -16.26
N PRO A 46 -0.16 -14.79 -17.33
CA PRO A 46 -1.34 -13.93 -17.26
C PRO A 46 -2.52 -14.61 -16.56
N GLY A 47 -3.22 -13.87 -15.70
CA GLY A 47 -4.34 -14.35 -14.90
C GLY A 47 -3.96 -15.29 -13.74
N ALA A 48 -2.69 -15.72 -13.63
CA ALA A 48 -2.25 -16.47 -12.47
C ALA A 48 -2.05 -15.53 -11.27
N ARG A 49 -2.27 -16.06 -10.06
CA ARG A 49 -2.03 -15.32 -8.81
C ARG A 49 -0.58 -14.87 -8.71
N VAL A 50 -0.38 -13.65 -8.23
CA VAL A 50 0.93 -13.17 -7.79
C VAL A 50 1.33 -14.02 -6.58
N LYS A 51 2.43 -14.77 -6.70
CA LYS A 51 2.93 -15.64 -5.62
C LYS A 51 4.16 -15.04 -4.96
N MET A 52 4.21 -15.20 -3.65
CA MET A 52 5.31 -14.76 -2.81
C MET A 52 5.62 -15.83 -1.77
N ASN A 53 6.90 -16.09 -1.52
CA ASN A 53 7.35 -16.91 -0.40
C ASN A 53 7.89 -16.01 0.73
N SER A 54 8.07 -16.58 1.92
CA SER A 54 8.50 -15.84 3.11
C SER A 54 9.86 -15.14 2.92
N ASN A 55 10.83 -15.79 2.27
CA ASN A 55 12.15 -15.21 2.03
C ASN A 55 12.08 -13.98 1.10
N ARG A 56 11.32 -14.10 0.01
CA ARG A 56 11.08 -13.00 -0.93
C ARG A 56 10.32 -11.87 -0.26
N LEU A 57 9.26 -12.19 0.48
CA LEU A 57 8.49 -11.22 1.28
C LEU A 57 9.43 -10.43 2.19
N LYS A 58 10.21 -11.12 3.02
CA LYS A 58 11.14 -10.49 3.96
C LYS A 58 12.12 -9.54 3.29
N LYS A 59 12.60 -9.87 2.08
CA LYS A 59 13.50 -9.03 1.29
C LYS A 59 12.80 -7.83 0.64
N GLU A 60 11.54 -7.98 0.24
CA GLU A 60 10.80 -6.95 -0.49
C GLU A 60 10.06 -5.95 0.41
N VAL A 61 9.57 -6.39 1.58
CA VAL A 61 8.71 -5.55 2.45
C VAL A 61 9.44 -4.91 3.62
N LEU A 62 10.59 -5.46 4.05
CA LEU A 62 11.42 -4.86 5.09
C LEU A 62 12.63 -4.22 4.43
N GLY A 63 12.68 -2.89 4.38
CA GLY A 63 13.91 -2.19 3.97
C GLY A 63 15.05 -2.49 4.94
N ASP A 64 14.85 -2.13 6.20
CA ASP A 64 15.69 -2.51 7.35
C ASP A 64 14.76 -3.00 8.47
N PRO A 65 14.90 -4.22 9.01
CA PRO A 65 14.07 -4.72 10.10
C PRO A 65 14.02 -3.81 11.33
N ALA A 66 15.12 -3.13 11.67
CA ALA A 66 15.15 -2.20 12.81
C ALA A 66 14.31 -0.93 12.58
N SER A 67 14.09 -0.59 11.30
CA SER A 67 13.34 0.56 10.85
C SER A 67 12.00 0.17 10.23
N SER A 68 11.51 -1.06 10.48
CA SER A 68 10.28 -1.57 9.88
C SER A 68 9.33 -2.11 10.94
N MET A 69 8.06 -2.31 10.56
CA MET A 69 7.02 -2.81 11.45
C MET A 69 5.98 -3.63 10.67
N LEU A 70 5.29 -4.53 11.38
CA LEU A 70 4.16 -5.32 10.90
C LEU A 70 2.91 -4.97 11.74
N ALA A 71 1.89 -4.42 11.10
CA ALA A 71 0.54 -4.35 11.64
C ALA A 71 -0.21 -5.62 11.23
N LEU A 72 -0.82 -6.33 12.19
CA LEU A 72 -1.50 -7.60 11.97
C LEU A 72 -2.97 -7.51 12.42
N CYS A 73 -3.86 -8.17 11.68
CA CYS A 73 -5.26 -8.35 12.03
C CYS A 73 -5.61 -9.84 12.06
N THR A 74 -6.26 -10.26 13.16
CA THR A 74 -6.76 -11.63 13.32
C THR A 74 -8.22 -11.67 13.74
N LEU A 75 -8.90 -12.75 13.37
CA LEU A 75 -10.24 -13.11 13.85
C LEU A 75 -10.17 -14.55 14.36
N ASP A 76 -10.53 -14.76 15.63
CA ASP A 76 -10.45 -16.07 16.30
C ASP A 76 -9.06 -16.75 16.13
N GLY A 77 -7.99 -15.95 16.17
CA GLY A 77 -6.60 -16.40 15.98
C GLY A 77 -6.19 -16.67 14.53
N VAL A 78 -7.11 -16.53 13.56
CA VAL A 78 -6.84 -16.66 12.13
C VAL A 78 -6.34 -15.33 11.57
N HIS A 79 -5.24 -15.36 10.81
CA HIS A 79 -4.70 -14.18 10.14
C HIS A 79 -5.57 -13.79 8.93
N ILE A 80 -6.16 -12.59 8.96
CA ILE A 80 -7.06 -12.11 7.91
C ILE A 80 -6.61 -10.80 7.25
N GLY A 81 -5.58 -10.14 7.79
CA GLY A 81 -4.98 -8.98 7.14
C GLY A 81 -3.70 -8.52 7.81
N HIS A 82 -2.85 -7.84 7.05
CA HIS A 82 -1.63 -7.23 7.56
C HIS A 82 -1.21 -6.03 6.72
N ALA A 83 -0.37 -5.19 7.31
CA ALA A 83 0.39 -4.18 6.61
C ALA A 83 1.84 -4.20 7.09
N PHE A 84 2.78 -4.00 6.17
CA PHE A 84 4.18 -3.72 6.51
C PHE A 84 4.46 -2.25 6.25
N ALA A 85 5.27 -1.65 7.11
CA ALA A 85 5.80 -0.31 6.89
C ALA A 85 7.28 -0.22 7.22
N THR A 86 7.99 0.68 6.53
CA THR A 86 9.37 1.06 6.80
C THR A 86 9.42 2.56 7.05
N VAL A 87 10.17 2.98 8.07
CA VAL A 87 10.43 4.38 8.40
C VAL A 87 11.85 4.78 8.00
N TRP A 88 12.04 6.02 7.58
CA TRP A 88 13.39 6.57 7.35
C TRP A 88 13.45 8.08 7.63
N PRO A 89 14.63 8.60 7.97
CA PRO A 89 14.83 10.04 8.18
C PRO A 89 14.54 10.84 6.91
N TYR A 90 13.87 11.98 7.05
CA TYR A 90 13.57 12.90 5.96
C TYR A 90 13.41 14.32 6.52
N GLU A 91 14.22 15.27 6.03
CA GLU A 91 14.16 16.70 6.36
C GLU A 91 14.00 17.03 7.87
N GLY A 92 14.78 16.36 8.73
CA GLY A 92 14.77 16.59 10.17
C GLY A 92 13.60 15.92 10.93
N SER A 93 12.77 15.15 10.22
CA SER A 93 11.73 14.28 10.76
C SER A 93 11.86 12.89 10.11
N TYR A 94 10.75 12.17 9.97
CA TYR A 94 10.68 10.85 9.36
C TYR A 94 9.54 10.75 8.34
N VAL A 95 9.69 9.80 7.42
CA VAL A 95 8.61 9.27 6.58
C VAL A 95 8.27 7.87 7.10
N CYS A 96 6.99 7.51 7.11
CA CYS A 96 6.54 6.13 7.31
C CYS A 96 5.85 5.62 6.04
N TRP A 97 6.42 4.62 5.41
CA TRP A 97 5.92 4.12 4.13
C TRP A 97 5.38 2.71 4.25
N VAL A 98 4.17 2.52 3.77
CA VAL A 98 3.53 1.20 3.71
C VAL A 98 4.09 0.46 2.50
N THR A 99 4.87 -0.58 2.75
CA THR A 99 5.53 -1.38 1.71
C THR A 99 4.63 -2.50 1.19
N GLN A 100 3.65 -2.94 1.99
CA GLN A 100 2.65 -3.93 1.60
C GLN A 100 1.40 -3.79 2.48
N LEU A 101 0.22 -3.97 1.90
CA LEU A 101 -1.06 -4.04 2.62
C LEU A 101 -1.91 -5.14 1.97
N VAL A 102 -2.37 -6.09 2.77
CA VAL A 102 -3.21 -7.21 2.31
C VAL A 102 -4.34 -7.42 3.30
N VAL A 103 -5.56 -7.55 2.78
CA VAL A 103 -6.74 -8.01 3.53
C VAL A 103 -7.34 -9.17 2.74
N ALA A 104 -7.66 -10.25 3.46
CA ALA A 104 -8.36 -11.41 2.92
C ALA A 104 -9.63 -10.97 2.17
N SER A 105 -9.86 -11.52 0.99
CA SER A 105 -10.92 -11.06 0.08
C SER A 105 -12.30 -11.03 0.74
N ASP A 106 -12.63 -12.06 1.52
CA ASP A 106 -13.92 -12.20 2.22
C ASP A 106 -14.11 -11.22 3.39
N TYR A 107 -13.05 -10.52 3.79
CA TYR A 107 -13.02 -9.57 4.90
C TYR A 107 -12.75 -8.13 4.44
N ARG A 108 -12.77 -7.87 3.13
CA ARG A 108 -12.62 -6.51 2.57
C ARG A 108 -13.85 -5.67 2.89
N GLU A 109 -13.67 -4.35 2.83
CA GLU A 109 -14.72 -3.36 3.10
C GLU A 109 -15.25 -3.32 4.55
N LEU A 110 -14.66 -4.09 5.46
CA LEU A 110 -14.96 -4.09 6.90
C LEU A 110 -14.09 -3.11 7.72
N GLY A 111 -13.40 -2.18 7.07
CA GLY A 111 -12.55 -1.17 7.74
C GLY A 111 -11.17 -1.67 8.19
N ILE A 112 -10.86 -2.96 8.04
CA ILE A 112 -9.58 -3.58 8.47
C ILE A 112 -8.35 -2.83 7.94
N ALA A 113 -8.31 -2.52 6.65
CA ALA A 113 -7.21 -1.79 6.03
C ALA A 113 -6.99 -0.41 6.69
N THR A 114 -8.06 0.32 6.97
CA THR A 114 -7.97 1.62 7.64
C THR A 114 -7.41 1.47 9.05
N THR A 115 -7.88 0.49 9.82
CA THR A 115 -7.39 0.25 11.19
C THR A 115 -5.93 -0.21 11.20
N LEU A 116 -5.51 -1.10 10.29
CA LEU A 116 -4.11 -1.50 10.14
C LEU A 116 -3.22 -0.30 9.87
N LEU A 117 -3.63 0.57 8.94
CA LEU A 117 -2.89 1.77 8.62
C LEU A 117 -2.81 2.70 9.83
N GLN A 118 -3.88 2.89 10.62
CA GLN A 118 -3.89 3.75 11.81
C GLN A 118 -2.86 3.34 12.88
N LEU A 119 -2.42 2.09 12.92
CA LEU A 119 -1.37 1.65 13.83
C LEU A 119 0.00 2.28 13.52
N PHE A 120 0.23 2.75 12.29
CA PHE A 120 1.50 3.35 11.90
C PHE A 120 1.59 4.85 12.19
N PRO A 121 2.75 5.38 12.63
CA PRO A 121 4.04 4.69 12.83
C PRO A 121 4.24 4.09 14.23
N GLY A 122 3.16 3.89 14.99
CA GLY A 122 3.19 3.45 16.38
C GLY A 122 3.01 4.62 17.36
N PRO A 123 2.60 4.34 18.61
CA PRO A 123 2.18 5.39 19.55
C PRO A 123 3.31 6.32 20.03
N ASN A 124 4.57 5.86 19.95
CA ASN A 124 5.74 6.58 20.46
C ASN A 124 6.68 7.07 19.34
N PHE A 125 6.17 7.14 18.10
CA PHE A 125 6.95 7.58 16.94
C PHE A 125 6.16 8.64 16.18
N THR A 126 6.86 9.65 15.68
CA THR A 126 6.26 10.71 14.87
C THR A 126 6.93 10.76 13.51
N CYS A 127 6.12 10.96 12.47
CA CYS A 127 6.58 11.16 11.11
C CYS A 127 5.75 12.26 10.45
N ASP A 128 6.37 12.99 9.55
CA ASP A 128 5.75 14.12 8.86
C ASP A 128 4.91 13.68 7.67
N ALA A 129 5.19 12.48 7.15
CA ALA A 129 4.47 11.92 6.02
C ALA A 129 4.21 10.44 6.20
N LEU A 130 3.06 9.99 5.70
CA LEU A 130 2.79 8.60 5.41
C LEU A 130 2.55 8.40 3.92
N GLY A 131 3.11 7.34 3.36
CA GLY A 131 2.96 7.05 1.93
C GLY A 131 2.66 5.59 1.64
N ILE A 132 2.03 5.36 0.49
CA ILE A 132 1.84 4.04 -0.12
C ILE A 132 1.86 4.19 -1.64
N ALA A 133 2.52 3.25 -2.32
CA ALA A 133 2.33 2.99 -3.74
C ALA A 133 1.46 1.73 -3.86
N SER A 134 0.36 1.79 -4.62
CA SER A 134 -0.49 0.61 -4.83
C SER A 134 -1.30 0.69 -6.11
N THR A 135 -1.47 -0.43 -6.80
CA THR A 135 -2.51 -0.58 -7.83
C THR A 135 -3.92 -0.61 -7.23
N HIS A 136 -4.05 -0.87 -5.92
CA HIS A 136 -5.35 -1.04 -5.28
C HIS A 136 -5.88 0.28 -4.71
N THR A 137 -6.93 0.81 -5.35
CA THR A 137 -7.62 2.07 -4.99
C THR A 137 -8.08 2.09 -3.52
N ALA A 138 -8.60 0.98 -3.01
CA ALA A 138 -8.96 0.80 -1.60
C ALA A 138 -7.81 1.06 -0.62
N SER A 139 -6.58 0.65 -0.95
CA SER A 139 -5.40 0.84 -0.10
C SER A 139 -5.03 2.32 0.01
N CYS A 140 -4.94 3.00 -1.14
CA CYS A 140 -4.71 4.44 -1.20
C CYS A 140 -5.84 5.22 -0.51
N TRP A 141 -7.10 4.81 -0.69
CA TRP A 141 -8.23 5.46 -0.04
C TRP A 141 -8.25 5.23 1.48
N ALA A 142 -7.88 4.04 1.95
CA ALA A 142 -7.75 3.75 3.37
C ALA A 142 -6.67 4.64 4.02
N LEU A 143 -5.56 4.91 3.32
CA LEU A 143 -4.55 5.87 3.77
C LEU A 143 -5.09 7.30 3.72
N ALA A 144 -5.69 7.71 2.60
CA ALA A 144 -6.23 9.06 2.42
C ALA A 144 -7.26 9.43 3.48
N LYS A 145 -8.08 8.48 3.96
CA LYS A 145 -9.03 8.68 5.07
C LYS A 145 -8.39 9.03 6.42
N ARG A 146 -7.10 8.75 6.61
CA ARG A 146 -6.38 9.22 7.80
C ARG A 146 -6.15 10.73 7.74
N ALA A 147 -6.09 11.29 6.53
CA ALA A 147 -6.16 12.72 6.33
C ALA A 147 -7.64 13.13 6.15
N HIS A 148 -7.98 14.36 6.55
CA HIS A 148 -9.32 14.91 6.26
C HIS A 148 -9.56 15.03 4.75
N LYS A 149 -8.49 15.34 4.00
CA LYS A 149 -8.50 15.49 2.54
C LYS A 149 -7.10 15.18 2.01
N LEU A 150 -7.03 14.53 0.86
CA LEU A 150 -5.77 14.34 0.16
C LEU A 150 -5.28 15.68 -0.40
N ASP A 151 -4.10 16.11 0.04
CA ASP A 151 -3.46 17.34 -0.42
C ASP A 151 -2.50 17.04 -1.58
N LEU A 152 -2.98 17.23 -2.81
CA LEU A 152 -2.16 17.01 -4.02
C LEU A 152 -0.97 17.96 -4.09
N LYS A 153 -1.03 19.17 -3.51
CA LYS A 153 0.11 20.10 -3.49
C LYS A 153 1.20 19.58 -2.57
N PHE A 154 0.83 18.93 -1.46
CA PHE A 154 1.79 18.26 -0.59
C PHE A 154 2.49 17.12 -1.34
N ILE A 155 1.74 16.29 -2.08
CA ILE A 155 2.33 15.21 -2.89
C ILE A 155 3.28 15.79 -3.94
N GLU A 156 2.83 16.76 -4.73
CA GLU A 156 3.63 17.43 -5.77
C GLU A 156 4.96 17.96 -5.21
N ALA A 157 4.91 18.66 -4.07
CA ALA A 157 6.07 19.29 -3.47
C ALA A 157 7.06 18.31 -2.81
N ARG A 158 6.59 17.12 -2.38
CA ARG A 158 7.36 16.23 -1.49
C ARG A 158 7.70 14.87 -2.08
N ALA A 159 6.88 14.35 -3.00
CA ALA A 159 6.99 12.98 -3.50
C ALA A 159 8.41 12.65 -3.98
N LYS A 160 8.99 13.50 -4.83
CA LYS A 160 10.33 13.26 -5.37
C LYS A 160 11.38 13.09 -4.27
N ASN A 161 11.45 14.04 -3.34
CA ASN A 161 12.47 14.03 -2.29
C ASN A 161 12.25 12.87 -1.29
N ILE A 162 11.00 12.53 -1.00
CA ILE A 162 10.64 11.37 -0.17
C ILE A 162 11.14 10.07 -0.82
N LEU A 163 10.89 9.90 -2.12
CA LEU A 163 11.29 8.69 -2.86
C LEU A 163 12.82 8.61 -3.04
N ASP A 164 13.49 9.73 -3.35
CA ASP A 164 14.95 9.79 -3.48
C ASP A 164 15.66 9.36 -2.18
N ALA A 165 15.10 9.73 -1.02
CA ALA A 165 15.58 9.39 0.31
C ALA A 165 15.20 7.96 0.74
N SER A 166 14.35 7.26 -0.01
CA SER A 166 13.82 5.97 0.40
C SER A 166 14.91 4.88 0.48
N PRO A 167 14.92 4.05 1.53
CA PRO A 167 15.74 2.85 1.58
C PRO A 167 15.15 1.69 0.75
N VAL A 168 13.92 1.83 0.24
CA VAL A 168 13.21 0.77 -0.48
C VAL A 168 13.56 0.85 -1.98
N PRO A 169 14.23 -0.17 -2.56
CA PRO A 169 14.81 -0.05 -3.90
C PRO A 169 13.82 0.33 -5.00
N TYR A 170 12.64 -0.31 -5.04
CA TYR A 170 11.67 -0.08 -6.12
C TYR A 170 11.09 1.34 -6.10
N LEU A 171 10.98 1.96 -4.93
CA LEU A 171 10.53 3.35 -4.78
C LEU A 171 11.59 4.32 -5.25
N LYS A 172 12.85 4.08 -4.83
CA LYS A 172 13.98 4.92 -5.18
C LYS A 172 14.28 4.91 -6.69
N SER A 173 14.10 3.78 -7.35
CA SER A 173 14.26 3.65 -8.81
C SER A 173 12.99 3.95 -9.60
N GLY A 174 11.86 4.15 -8.93
CA GLY A 174 10.57 4.39 -9.58
C GLY A 174 10.53 5.74 -10.27
N LEU A 175 9.80 5.82 -11.39
CA LEU A 175 9.63 7.06 -12.13
C LEU A 175 8.29 7.67 -11.73
N LEU A 176 8.30 8.92 -11.25
CA LEU A 176 7.07 9.68 -11.03
C LEU A 176 6.33 9.88 -12.35
N ARG A 177 5.02 9.64 -12.35
CA ARG A 177 4.13 9.67 -13.52
C ARG A 177 2.83 10.40 -13.21
N GLY A 178 2.21 10.95 -14.26
CA GLY A 178 0.96 11.68 -14.19
C GLY A 178 1.13 13.20 -14.17
N SER A 179 0.01 13.90 -14.36
CA SER A 179 -0.02 15.35 -14.55
C SER A 179 0.53 16.13 -13.36
N LEU A 180 0.47 15.57 -12.14
CA LEU A 180 0.98 16.21 -10.93
C LEU A 180 2.51 16.39 -10.97
N PHE A 181 3.22 15.59 -11.75
CA PHE A 181 4.69 15.65 -11.86
C PHE A 181 5.17 16.15 -13.22
N GLN A 182 4.28 16.81 -13.98
CA GLN A 182 4.56 17.38 -15.31
C GLN A 182 5.04 16.33 -16.34
N ASP A 183 4.68 15.06 -16.13
CA ASP A 183 4.96 14.01 -17.11
C ASP A 183 3.79 13.93 -18.11
N ASN A 184 3.94 14.62 -19.23
CA ASN A 184 2.92 14.71 -20.28
C ASN A 184 3.00 13.54 -21.29
N LYS A 185 3.65 12.42 -20.93
CA LYS A 185 3.75 11.24 -21.79
C LYS A 185 2.51 10.36 -21.63
N ASP A 186 1.58 10.52 -22.57
CA ASP A 186 0.55 9.53 -22.96
C ASP A 186 -0.45 9.05 -21.89
N SER A 187 -0.59 9.73 -20.75
CA SER A 187 -1.56 9.36 -19.72
C SER A 187 -2.71 10.37 -19.64
N ASP A 188 -3.67 10.27 -20.56
CA ASP A 188 -4.96 10.94 -20.39
C ASP A 188 -5.56 10.47 -19.05
N GLY A 189 -5.65 11.38 -18.07
CA GLY A 189 -6.34 11.15 -16.79
C GLY A 189 -5.48 10.73 -15.59
N ASP A 190 -4.22 10.28 -15.77
CA ASP A 190 -3.34 9.95 -14.63
C ASP A 190 -2.86 11.24 -13.93
N ILE A 191 -3.09 11.33 -12.63
CA ILE A 191 -2.73 12.52 -11.83
C ILE A 191 -1.47 12.24 -11.01
N SER A 192 -1.48 11.20 -10.18
CA SER A 192 -0.37 10.91 -9.28
C SER A 192 -0.09 9.41 -9.17
N SER A 193 0.96 8.99 -9.87
CA SER A 193 1.38 7.61 -9.91
C SER A 193 2.91 7.48 -9.97
N ILE A 194 3.38 6.25 -9.83
CA ILE A 194 4.78 5.87 -9.93
C ILE A 194 4.90 4.62 -10.80
N TYR A 195 5.76 4.66 -11.81
CA TYR A 195 6.09 3.49 -12.61
C TYR A 195 7.06 2.60 -11.84
N THR A 196 6.58 1.42 -11.43
CA THR A 196 7.37 0.40 -10.73
C THR A 196 7.66 -0.81 -11.60
N GLY A 197 7.02 -0.89 -12.79
CA GLY A 197 7.11 -2.07 -13.66
C GLY A 197 6.39 -3.29 -13.07
N PHE A 198 5.46 -3.07 -12.14
CA PHE A 198 4.73 -4.12 -11.46
C PHE A 198 3.36 -4.35 -12.13
N TYR A 199 3.33 -5.33 -13.03
CA TYR A 199 2.23 -5.58 -13.97
C TYR A 199 1.09 -6.44 -13.38
N VAL A 200 0.52 -6.02 -12.25
CA VAL A 200 -0.68 -6.64 -11.66
C VAL A 200 -1.93 -6.14 -12.36
N ASP A 201 -2.89 -7.04 -12.59
CA ASP A 201 -4.18 -6.71 -13.19
C ASP A 201 -4.97 -5.75 -12.28
N PRO A 202 -5.28 -4.52 -12.75
CA PRO A 202 -5.99 -3.54 -11.95
C PRO A 202 -7.53 -3.66 -12.05
N ASP A 203 -8.09 -4.62 -12.80
CA ASP A 203 -9.53 -4.64 -13.10
C ASP A 203 -10.41 -4.80 -11.85
N GLU A 204 -10.05 -5.69 -10.91
CA GLU A 204 -10.76 -5.79 -9.63
C GLU A 204 -10.74 -4.46 -8.84
N PRO A 205 -9.56 -3.85 -8.56
CA PRO A 205 -9.48 -2.55 -7.92
C PRO A 205 -10.27 -1.42 -8.63
N LEU A 206 -10.22 -1.37 -9.96
CA LEU A 206 -10.89 -0.32 -10.73
C LEU A 206 -12.39 -0.52 -10.80
N ARG A 207 -12.88 -1.77 -10.82
CA ARG A 207 -14.33 -2.07 -10.67
C ARG A 207 -14.86 -1.62 -9.31
N ALA A 208 -14.12 -1.89 -8.24
CA ALA A 208 -14.48 -1.42 -6.91
C ALA A 208 -14.54 0.11 -6.84
N LEU A 209 -13.58 0.80 -7.47
CA LEU A 209 -13.57 2.26 -7.55
C LEU A 209 -14.79 2.81 -8.30
N ARG A 210 -15.09 2.28 -9.50
CA ARG A 210 -16.26 2.69 -10.28
C ARG A 210 -17.55 2.57 -9.48
N ARG A 211 -17.73 1.43 -8.79
CA ARG A 211 -18.87 1.22 -7.89
C ARG A 211 -18.95 2.29 -6.79
N TRP A 212 -17.83 2.65 -6.16
CA TRP A 212 -17.81 3.71 -5.14
C TRP A 212 -18.10 5.11 -5.70
N GLN A 213 -17.67 5.39 -6.92
CA GLN A 213 -17.98 6.66 -7.60
C GLN A 213 -19.47 6.76 -7.90
N GLU A 214 -20.06 5.70 -8.44
CA GLU A 214 -21.48 5.63 -8.84
C GLU A 214 -22.42 5.61 -7.62
N GLU A 215 -22.16 4.76 -6.63
CA GLU A 215 -23.07 4.54 -5.50
C GLU A 215 -22.88 5.56 -4.37
N LYS A 216 -21.64 6.01 -4.13
CA LYS A 216 -21.28 6.84 -2.97
C LYS A 216 -20.89 8.27 -3.35
N GLY A 217 -20.91 8.63 -4.64
CA GLY A 217 -20.51 9.94 -5.13
C GLY A 217 -19.04 10.27 -4.83
N MET A 218 -18.21 9.25 -4.63
CA MET A 218 -16.80 9.44 -4.27
C MET A 218 -16.04 10.11 -5.42
N LYS A 219 -15.31 11.18 -5.12
CA LYS A 219 -14.42 11.84 -6.08
C LYS A 219 -13.00 11.31 -5.91
N TRP A 220 -12.58 10.46 -6.84
CA TRP A 220 -11.23 9.89 -6.84
C TRP A 220 -10.19 10.96 -7.24
N PRO A 221 -9.19 11.25 -6.39
CA PRO A 221 -8.28 12.36 -6.63
C PRO A 221 -6.98 11.99 -7.35
N LEU A 222 -6.65 10.70 -7.48
CA LEU A 222 -5.35 10.25 -8.03
C LEU A 222 -5.37 10.00 -9.54
N GLY A 223 -6.53 10.17 -10.18
CA GLY A 223 -6.69 10.00 -11.63
C GLY A 223 -6.82 8.54 -12.07
N ASP A 224 -6.60 8.31 -13.35
CA ASP A 224 -6.55 6.98 -13.94
C ASP A 224 -5.18 6.33 -13.70
N LEU A 225 -5.10 5.00 -13.89
CA LEU A 225 -3.87 4.24 -13.69
C LEU A 225 -3.40 3.62 -15.00
N ALA A 226 -2.28 4.10 -15.52
CA ALA A 226 -1.61 3.46 -16.64
C ALA A 226 -1.00 2.12 -16.22
N GLU A 227 -0.83 1.22 -17.19
CA GLU A 227 -0.31 -0.12 -16.93
C GLU A 227 1.16 -0.09 -16.48
N GLY A 228 1.48 -0.89 -15.46
CA GLY A 228 2.81 -0.91 -14.84
C GLY A 228 3.08 0.26 -13.87
N ASN A 229 2.14 1.20 -13.76
CA ASN A 229 2.13 2.20 -12.70
C ASN A 229 1.37 1.70 -11.46
N GLU A 230 1.69 2.31 -10.33
CA GLU A 230 0.94 2.22 -9.10
C GLU A 230 0.51 3.63 -8.68
N PHE A 231 -0.69 3.77 -8.11
CA PHE A 231 -1.11 5.06 -7.56
C PHE A 231 -0.16 5.48 -6.45
N LEU A 232 0.23 6.75 -6.46
CA LEU A 232 1.11 7.33 -5.46
C LEU A 232 0.28 8.14 -4.47
N CYS A 233 0.09 7.63 -3.27
CA CYS A 233 -0.67 8.32 -2.23
C CYS A 233 0.24 8.67 -1.06
N ILE A 234 0.41 9.97 -0.80
CA ILE A 234 1.19 10.48 0.33
C ILE A 234 0.33 11.50 1.09
N ILE A 235 0.26 11.37 2.40
CA ILE A 235 -0.45 12.30 3.28
C ILE A 235 0.56 13.00 4.20
N SER A 236 0.29 14.27 4.52
CA SER A 236 0.90 14.92 5.68
C SER A 236 0.39 14.23 6.95
N ASN A 237 1.31 13.97 7.87
CA ASN A 237 1.01 13.39 9.18
C ASN A 237 1.50 14.28 10.33
N ARG A 238 1.86 15.53 10.02
CA ARG A 238 2.02 16.57 11.04
C ARG A 238 0.66 16.83 11.68
N GLN A 239 0.56 16.58 12.98
CA GLN A 239 -0.57 17.04 13.82
C GLN A 239 -0.49 18.55 14.01
#